data_AF-A0AAD0SSB2-F1
#
_entry.id   AF-A0AAD0SSB2-F1
#
_cell.length_a   1.000
_cell.length_b   1.000
_cell.length_c   1.000
_cell.angle_alpha   90.00
_cell.angle_beta   90.00
_cell.angle_gamma   90.00
#
_symmetry.space_group_name_H-M   'P 1'
#
loop_
_entity.id
_entity.type
_entity.pdbx_description
1 polymer ?
#
loop_
_entity_poly.entity_id
_entity_poly.type
_entity_poly.pdbx_seq_one_letter_code
_entity_poly.pdbx_strand_id
1 'polypeptide(L)'
;MRLKIILITLILISNVFASDFDINNLTPQEIKTLKEIKAHGKENGLSYSLMAIAIKESGLGKYLVNVDTKDYGLYQANIKTVISRENAPDTSWNRNVFAMKLISDFQFATKNAIDELTYWQKVHNNNWSRVWSSYNGGWKYNSDAAKQYSKDIASIIRELKKVEV
;
A
#
# COMPACT_ATOMS: atom_id res chain seq x y z
N MET A 1 29.64 43.58 5.74
CA MET A 1 29.65 42.57 4.67
C MET A 1 28.65 41.47 5.00
N ARG A 2 27.63 41.33 4.12
CA ARG A 2 26.72 40.18 3.91
C ARG A 2 25.97 39.62 5.12
N LEU A 3 24.91 40.33 5.50
CA LEU A 3 23.70 39.77 6.11
C LEU A 3 23.12 38.75 5.11
N LYS A 4 23.21 37.45 5.42
CA LYS A 4 22.60 36.40 4.59
C LYS A 4 21.09 36.45 4.82
N ILE A 5 20.38 37.00 3.84
CA ILE A 5 18.93 37.01 3.77
C ILE A 5 18.42 35.57 3.88
N ILE A 6 17.56 35.38 4.87
CA ILE A 6 16.82 34.16 5.14
C ILE A 6 15.95 33.85 3.91
N LEU A 7 16.22 32.74 3.25
CA LEU A 7 15.35 32.17 2.22
C LEU A 7 14.32 31.28 2.91
N ILE A 8 13.22 31.87 3.40
CA ILE A 8 12.00 31.12 3.72
C ILE A 8 11.27 30.89 2.40
N THR A 9 11.58 29.77 1.77
CA THR A 9 10.72 29.12 0.77
C THR A 9 10.79 27.62 1.02
N LEU A 10 10.14 27.18 2.09
CA LEU A 10 9.74 25.78 2.23
C LEU A 10 8.25 25.68 1.87
N ILE A 11 8.09 25.45 0.58
CA ILE A 11 6.97 24.83 -0.14
C ILE A 11 6.17 23.90 0.80
N LEU A 12 5.09 24.42 1.37
CA LEU A 12 3.98 23.62 1.89
C LEU A 12 3.10 23.21 0.71
N ILE A 13 3.58 22.26 -0.11
CA ILE A 13 2.75 21.64 -1.14
C ILE A 13 3.00 20.14 -1.08
N SER A 14 2.13 19.43 -0.36
CA SER A 14 1.65 18.07 -0.69
C SER A 14 0.94 17.43 0.50
N ASN A 15 -0.27 17.91 0.80
CA ASN A 15 -1.28 17.08 1.51
C ASN A 15 -2.65 17.18 0.82
N VAL A 16 -2.71 17.61 -0.45
CA VAL A 16 -3.98 17.73 -1.19
C VAL A 16 -4.15 16.54 -2.12
N PHE A 17 -4.05 15.33 -1.58
CA PHE A 17 -4.67 14.13 -2.14
C PHE A 17 -4.95 13.15 -0.99
N ALA A 18 -5.71 13.60 0.00
CA ALA A 18 -6.64 12.66 0.59
C ALA A 18 -7.61 12.33 -0.54
N SER A 19 -7.39 11.23 -1.27
CA SER A 19 -8.46 10.71 -2.09
C SER A 19 -9.51 10.29 -1.07
N ASP A 20 -10.53 11.12 -0.89
CA ASP A 20 -11.71 10.77 -0.09
C ASP A 20 -12.39 9.64 -0.84
N PHE A 21 -11.88 8.43 -0.61
CA PHE A 21 -12.48 7.22 -1.11
C PHE A 21 -13.83 7.10 -0.41
N ASP A 22 -14.87 7.54 -1.11
CA ASP A 22 -16.22 7.48 -0.61
C ASP A 22 -16.77 6.08 -0.86
N ILE A 23 -16.72 5.26 0.20
CA ILE A 23 -17.29 3.91 0.21
C ILE A 23 -18.77 3.88 -0.21
N ASN A 24 -19.49 4.99 -0.05
CA ASN A 24 -20.92 5.09 -0.39
C ASN A 24 -21.16 5.46 -1.85
N ASN A 25 -20.12 5.84 -2.60
CA ASN A 25 -20.23 6.29 -3.99
C ASN A 25 -19.16 5.63 -4.87
N LEU A 26 -19.08 4.30 -4.81
CA LEU A 26 -18.15 3.52 -5.62
C LEU A 26 -18.62 3.43 -7.08
N THR A 27 -17.68 3.63 -8.00
CA THR A 27 -17.92 3.35 -9.41
C THR A 27 -18.06 1.83 -9.66
N PRO A 28 -18.74 1.40 -10.74
CA PRO A 28 -18.81 -0.02 -11.10
C PRO A 28 -17.45 -0.68 -11.25
N GLN A 29 -16.44 0.07 -11.74
CA GLN A 29 -15.08 -0.43 -11.88
C GLN A 29 -14.40 -0.62 -10.52
N GLU A 30 -14.56 0.31 -9.57
CA GLU A 30 -14.03 0.15 -8.20
C GLU A 30 -14.68 -1.04 -7.49
N ILE A 31 -16.00 -1.25 -7.65
CA ILE A 31 -16.69 -2.43 -7.13
C ILE A 31 -16.13 -3.72 -7.73
N LYS A 32 -15.92 -3.75 -9.06
CA LYS A 32 -15.33 -4.91 -9.74
C LYS A 32 -13.92 -5.21 -9.21
N THR A 33 -13.08 -4.18 -9.10
CA THR A 33 -11.72 -4.30 -8.56
C THR A 33 -11.74 -4.82 -7.12
N LEU A 34 -12.62 -4.30 -6.25
CA LEU A 34 -12.76 -4.78 -4.87
C LEU A 34 -13.21 -6.24 -4.80
N LYS A 35 -14.19 -6.65 -5.62
CA LYS A 35 -14.63 -8.05 -5.73
C LYS A 35 -13.51 -8.98 -6.15
N GLU A 36 -12.69 -8.56 -7.11
CA GLU A 36 -11.52 -9.30 -7.58
C GLU A 36 -10.46 -9.44 -6.47
N ILE A 37 -10.09 -8.34 -5.80
CA ILE A 37 -9.18 -8.35 -4.64
C ILE A 37 -9.71 -9.28 -3.54
N LYS A 38 -11.00 -9.19 -3.22
CA LYS A 38 -11.65 -10.00 -2.20
C LYS A 38 -11.54 -11.50 -2.51
N ALA A 39 -11.77 -11.88 -3.76
CA ALA A 39 -11.65 -13.27 -4.22
C ALA A 39 -10.22 -13.79 -4.06
N HIS A 40 -9.22 -13.03 -4.49
CA HIS A 40 -7.80 -13.41 -4.38
C HIS A 40 -7.30 -13.49 -2.93
N GLY A 41 -7.85 -12.68 -2.02
CA GLY A 41 -7.49 -12.72 -0.60
C GLY A 41 -8.18 -13.82 0.21
N LYS A 42 -9.15 -14.55 -0.37
CA LYS A 42 -10.05 -15.43 0.38
C LYS A 42 -9.33 -16.60 1.04
N GLU A 43 -8.48 -17.29 0.28
CA GLU A 43 -7.79 -18.51 0.75
C GLU A 43 -6.83 -18.23 1.91
N ASN A 44 -6.27 -17.02 1.97
CA ASN A 44 -5.35 -16.61 3.05
C ASN A 44 -6.05 -15.84 4.18
N GLY A 45 -7.37 -15.62 4.10
CA GLY A 45 -8.08 -14.77 5.07
C GLY A 45 -7.67 -13.29 5.01
N LEU A 46 -7.14 -12.83 3.88
CA LEU A 46 -6.58 -11.48 3.69
C LEU A 46 -7.49 -10.53 2.91
N SER A 47 -8.66 -10.98 2.45
CA SER A 47 -9.56 -10.22 1.57
C SER A 47 -9.77 -8.75 1.98
N TYR A 48 -10.19 -8.50 3.23
CA TYR A 48 -10.45 -7.14 3.70
C TYR A 48 -9.18 -6.31 3.90
N SER A 49 -8.07 -6.94 4.31
CA SER A 49 -6.77 -6.26 4.42
C SER A 49 -6.29 -5.79 3.06
N LEU A 50 -6.34 -6.67 2.04
CA LEU A 50 -5.93 -6.32 0.68
C LEU A 50 -6.79 -5.21 0.08
N MET A 51 -8.12 -5.28 0.24
CA MET A 51 -9.02 -4.22 -0.23
C MET A 51 -8.69 -2.88 0.44
N ALA A 52 -8.53 -2.87 1.77
CA ALA A 52 -8.22 -1.65 2.51
C ALA A 52 -6.86 -1.06 2.14
N ILE A 53 -5.85 -1.91 1.94
CA ILE A 53 -4.52 -1.49 1.49
C ILE A 53 -4.60 -0.92 0.07
N ALA A 54 -5.27 -1.58 -0.87
CA ALA A 54 -5.42 -1.07 -2.23
C ALA A 54 -6.10 0.32 -2.28
N ILE A 55 -7.08 0.55 -1.42
CA ILE A 55 -7.70 1.87 -1.23
C ILE A 55 -6.69 2.87 -0.67
N LYS A 56 -6.02 2.53 0.44
CA LYS A 56 -5.12 3.43 1.17
C LYS A 56 -3.88 3.81 0.38
N GLU A 57 -3.33 2.85 -0.36
CA GLU A 57 -2.04 2.96 -1.03
C GLU A 57 -2.14 3.62 -2.40
N SER A 58 -3.16 3.28 -3.18
CA SER A 58 -3.25 3.72 -4.59
C SER A 58 -4.60 4.32 -4.96
N GLY A 59 -5.56 4.41 -4.04
CA GLY A 59 -6.93 4.80 -4.36
C GLY A 59 -7.58 3.84 -5.35
N LEU A 60 -7.34 2.53 -5.20
CA LEU A 60 -7.71 1.48 -6.16
C LEU A 60 -7.09 1.66 -7.55
N GLY A 61 -5.82 2.04 -7.59
CA GLY A 61 -5.03 2.14 -8.82
C GLY A 61 -5.04 3.51 -9.50
N LYS A 62 -5.58 4.55 -8.86
CA LYS A 62 -5.47 5.95 -9.31
C LYS A 62 -4.01 6.44 -9.28
N TYR A 63 -3.23 5.97 -8.31
CA TYR A 63 -1.82 6.34 -8.13
C TYR A 63 -0.97 5.08 -7.95
N LEU A 64 -0.32 4.64 -9.04
CA LEU A 64 0.42 3.37 -9.06
C LEU A 64 1.93 3.53 -8.88
N VAL A 65 2.46 4.76 -8.89
CA VAL A 65 3.90 5.00 -8.89
C VAL A 65 4.27 6.03 -7.84
N ASN A 66 5.08 5.62 -6.88
CA ASN A 66 5.78 6.52 -5.97
C ASN A 66 7.28 6.42 -6.20
N VAL A 67 7.84 7.40 -6.90
CA VAL A 67 9.27 7.42 -7.23
C VAL A 67 10.15 7.84 -6.05
N ASP A 68 9.60 8.45 -5.00
CA ASP A 68 10.39 8.91 -3.86
C ASP A 68 10.72 7.74 -2.94
N THR A 69 9.72 6.93 -2.63
CA THR A 69 9.86 5.73 -1.78
C THR A 69 10.17 4.46 -2.57
N LYS A 70 10.03 4.51 -3.90
CA LYS A 70 10.22 3.38 -4.83
C LYS A 70 9.19 2.26 -4.61
N ASP A 71 7.94 2.67 -4.41
CA ASP A 71 6.80 1.80 -4.22
C ASP A 71 5.91 1.81 -5.47
N TYR A 72 5.41 0.64 -5.85
CA TYR A 72 4.73 0.46 -7.13
C TYR A 72 3.49 -0.42 -7.03
N GLY A 73 2.55 -0.16 -7.94
CA GLY A 73 1.37 -0.98 -8.13
C GLY A 73 0.24 -0.69 -7.15
N LEU A 74 -0.79 -1.53 -7.23
CA LEU A 74 -2.05 -1.41 -6.49
C LEU A 74 -1.84 -1.33 -4.96
N TYR A 75 -0.83 -2.05 -4.46
CA TYR A 75 -0.55 -2.16 -3.03
C TYR A 75 0.76 -1.46 -2.60
N GLN A 76 1.34 -0.65 -3.49
CA GLN A 76 2.58 0.12 -3.25
C GLN A 76 3.71 -0.75 -2.67
N ALA A 77 4.02 -1.86 -3.35
CA ALA A 77 5.08 -2.75 -2.90
C ALA A 77 6.47 -2.12 -3.16
N ASN A 78 7.35 -2.15 -2.15
CA ASN A 78 8.69 -1.60 -2.29
C ASN A 78 9.56 -2.45 -3.20
N ILE A 79 10.20 -1.82 -4.19
CA ILE A 79 10.95 -2.55 -5.21
C ILE A 79 12.11 -3.38 -4.64
N LYS A 80 12.74 -2.94 -3.54
CA LYS A 80 13.83 -3.70 -2.91
C LYS A 80 13.31 -4.99 -2.29
N THR A 81 12.16 -4.92 -1.63
CA THR A 81 11.51 -6.10 -1.03
C THR A 81 11.10 -7.09 -2.11
N VAL A 82 10.53 -6.60 -3.20
CA VAL A 82 10.10 -7.46 -4.32
C VAL A 82 11.31 -8.13 -4.98
N ILE A 83 12.37 -7.39 -5.29
CA ILE A 83 13.60 -7.98 -5.84
C ILE A 83 14.17 -9.08 -4.94
N SER A 84 14.24 -8.81 -3.64
CA SER A 84 14.72 -9.80 -2.66
C SER A 84 13.84 -11.04 -2.63
N ARG A 85 12.52 -10.89 -2.72
CA ARG A 85 11.56 -12.00 -2.69
C ARG A 85 11.63 -12.85 -3.95
N GLU A 86 11.88 -12.22 -5.09
CA GLU A 86 12.05 -12.89 -6.39
C GLU A 86 13.45 -13.49 -6.57
N ASN A 87 14.33 -13.39 -5.55
CA ASN A 87 15.72 -13.86 -5.59
C ASN A 87 16.50 -13.36 -6.81
N ALA A 88 16.22 -12.12 -7.23
CA ALA A 88 16.84 -11.50 -8.39
C ALA A 88 18.00 -10.57 -7.99
N PRO A 89 19.04 -10.41 -8.84
CA PRO A 89 20.05 -9.38 -8.62
C PRO A 89 19.43 -7.98 -8.62
N ASP A 90 19.83 -7.14 -7.66
CA ASP A 90 19.33 -5.76 -7.54
C ASP A 90 19.99 -4.83 -8.57
N THR A 91 19.48 -4.88 -9.80
CA THR A 91 19.93 -4.07 -10.94
C THR A 91 18.85 -3.11 -11.40
N SER A 92 19.21 -2.00 -12.05
CA SER A 92 18.25 -1.05 -12.62
C SER A 92 17.27 -1.72 -13.60
N TRP A 93 17.75 -2.70 -14.37
CA TRP A 93 16.90 -3.49 -15.27
C TRP A 93 15.83 -4.27 -14.50
N ASN A 94 16.24 -5.06 -13.50
CA ASN A 94 15.30 -5.86 -12.71
C ASN A 94 14.32 -4.97 -11.91
N ARG A 95 14.78 -3.84 -11.37
CA ARG A 95 13.90 -2.84 -10.75
C ARG A 95 12.80 -2.38 -11.70
N ASN A 96 13.15 -2.03 -12.94
CA ASN A 96 12.17 -1.58 -13.92
C ASN A 96 11.21 -2.71 -14.34
N VAL A 97 11.73 -3.93 -14.52
CA VAL A 97 10.90 -5.11 -14.85
C VAL A 97 9.88 -5.39 -13.76
N PHE A 98 10.30 -5.48 -12.49
CA PHE A 98 9.38 -5.78 -11.40
C PHE A 98 8.46 -4.60 -11.07
N ALA A 99 8.92 -3.35 -11.17
CA ALA A 99 8.05 -2.19 -11.05
C ALA A 99 6.92 -2.23 -12.10
N MET A 100 7.27 -2.54 -13.36
CA MET A 100 6.27 -2.68 -14.43
C MET A 100 5.30 -3.84 -14.13
N LYS A 101 5.79 -5.00 -13.68
CA LYS A 101 4.91 -6.11 -13.28
C LYS A 101 3.97 -5.74 -12.14
N LEU A 102 4.43 -5.01 -11.11
CA LEU A 102 3.58 -4.55 -10.02
C LEU A 102 2.46 -3.61 -10.51
N ILE A 103 2.72 -2.84 -11.59
CA ILE A 103 1.76 -1.91 -12.18
C ILE A 103 0.76 -2.63 -13.09
N SER A 104 1.22 -3.55 -13.92
CA SER A 104 0.43 -4.12 -15.02
C SER A 104 -0.11 -5.53 -14.77
N ASP A 105 0.45 -6.28 -13.83
CA ASP A 105 0.07 -7.65 -13.50
C ASP A 105 -0.56 -7.69 -12.11
N PHE A 106 -1.89 -7.72 -12.09
CA PHE A 106 -2.70 -7.77 -10.88
C PHE A 106 -2.37 -8.98 -10.00
N GLN A 107 -2.12 -10.15 -10.60
CA GLN A 107 -1.81 -11.37 -9.85
C GLN A 107 -0.44 -11.26 -9.19
N PHE A 108 0.56 -10.73 -9.92
CA PHE A 108 1.89 -10.49 -9.38
C PHE A 108 1.88 -9.48 -8.23
N ALA A 109 1.15 -8.37 -8.39
CA ALA A 109 1.00 -7.36 -7.36
C ALA A 109 0.30 -7.94 -6.10
N THR A 110 -0.79 -8.68 -6.30
CA THR A 110 -1.57 -9.28 -5.20
C THR A 110 -0.78 -10.34 -4.47
N LYS A 111 -0.04 -11.20 -5.18
CA LYS A 111 0.85 -12.18 -4.57
C LYS A 111 1.90 -11.51 -3.67
N ASN A 112 2.53 -10.44 -4.15
CA ASN A 112 3.52 -9.71 -3.36
C ASN A 112 2.93 -9.07 -2.09
N ALA A 113 1.71 -8.55 -2.16
CA ALA A 113 1.01 -8.03 -0.97
C ALA A 113 0.64 -9.15 0.02
N ILE A 114 0.17 -10.30 -0.48
CA ILE A 114 -0.11 -11.49 0.34
C ILE A 114 1.15 -11.98 1.05
N ASP A 115 2.28 -12.09 0.33
CA ASP A 115 3.55 -12.55 0.89
C ASP A 115 4.06 -11.59 1.99
N GLU A 116 3.90 -10.27 1.79
CA GLU A 116 4.25 -9.25 2.79
C GLU A 116 3.38 -9.35 4.04
N LEU A 117 2.05 -9.42 3.87
CA LEU A 117 1.12 -9.56 4.99
C LEU A 117 1.37 -10.86 5.76
N THR A 118 1.58 -11.97 5.05
CA THR A 118 1.84 -13.28 5.65
C THR A 118 3.14 -13.28 6.45
N TYR A 119 4.19 -12.62 5.93
CA TYR A 119 5.44 -12.43 6.65
C TYR A 119 5.21 -11.68 7.96
N TRP A 120 4.52 -10.53 7.92
CA TRP A 120 4.27 -9.75 9.13
C TRP A 120 3.30 -10.41 10.11
N GLN A 121 2.32 -11.17 9.62
CA GLN A 121 1.44 -12.00 10.45
C GLN A 121 2.25 -12.98 11.28
N LYS A 122 3.23 -13.64 10.66
CA LYS A 122 4.15 -14.55 11.34
C LYS A 122 5.02 -13.81 12.35
N VAL A 123 5.62 -12.68 11.97
CA VAL A 123 6.48 -11.88 12.87
C VAL A 123 5.72 -11.39 14.11
N HIS A 124 4.45 -10.99 13.94
CA HIS A 124 3.66 -10.37 15.01
C HIS A 124 2.62 -11.30 15.63
N ASN A 125 2.70 -12.61 15.38
CA ASN A 125 1.78 -13.62 15.94
C ASN A 125 0.30 -13.22 15.78
N ASN A 126 -0.09 -12.84 14.56
CA ASN A 126 -1.44 -12.39 14.21
C ASN A 126 -1.94 -11.13 14.97
N ASN A 127 -1.05 -10.34 15.58
CA ASN A 127 -1.42 -9.01 16.07
C ASN A 127 -1.65 -8.06 14.89
N TRP A 128 -2.89 -8.02 14.39
CA TRP A 128 -3.26 -7.27 13.20
C TRP A 128 -2.90 -5.79 13.23
N SER A 129 -2.96 -5.16 14.40
CA SER A 129 -2.53 -3.77 14.52
C SER A 129 -1.05 -3.62 14.14
N ARG A 130 -0.18 -4.51 14.64
CA ARG A 130 1.24 -4.51 14.29
C ARG A 130 1.53 -5.01 12.88
N VAL A 131 0.73 -5.95 12.36
CA VAL A 131 0.83 -6.43 10.98
C VAL A 131 0.63 -5.28 10.00
N TRP A 132 -0.48 -4.54 10.10
CA TRP A 132 -0.73 -3.40 9.22
C TRP A 132 0.27 -2.26 9.44
N SER A 133 0.69 -2.02 10.69
CA SER A 133 1.76 -1.06 10.96
C SER A 133 3.08 -1.44 10.29
N SER A 134 3.40 -2.73 10.23
CA SER A 134 4.66 -3.20 9.61
C SER A 134 4.57 -3.29 8.09
N TYR A 135 3.37 -3.49 7.54
CA TYR A 135 3.17 -3.43 6.10
C TYR A 135 3.67 -2.09 5.53
N ASN A 136 3.31 -0.97 6.17
CA ASN A 136 3.77 0.37 5.79
C ASN A 136 5.14 0.74 6.39
N GLY A 137 5.34 0.47 7.69
CA GLY A 137 6.51 0.96 8.44
C GLY A 137 7.68 -0.02 8.53
N GLY A 138 7.54 -1.25 8.02
CA GLY A 138 8.46 -2.35 8.29
C GLY A 138 8.70 -2.53 9.79
N TRP A 139 9.97 -2.70 10.16
CA TRP A 139 10.40 -2.79 11.56
C TRP A 139 10.13 -1.54 12.41
N LYS A 140 9.81 -0.39 11.79
CA LYS A 140 9.39 0.83 12.49
C LYS A 140 7.88 0.86 12.79
N TYR A 141 7.27 -0.31 12.97
CA TYR A 141 5.85 -0.49 13.24
C TYR A 141 5.33 0.27 14.46
N ASN A 142 6.20 0.62 15.41
CA ASN A 142 5.85 1.39 16.60
C ASN A 142 5.87 2.91 16.39
N SER A 143 6.30 3.39 15.23
CA SER A 143 6.24 4.82 14.88
C SER A 143 4.79 5.32 14.82
N ASP A 144 4.58 6.61 15.09
CA ASP A 144 3.24 7.19 15.08
C ASP A 144 2.59 7.10 13.69
N ALA A 145 3.37 7.29 12.63
CA ALA A 145 2.91 7.11 11.25
C ALA A 145 2.45 5.67 10.98
N ALA A 146 3.22 4.66 11.41
CA ALA A 146 2.86 3.26 11.22
C ALA A 146 1.62 2.85 12.04
N LYS A 147 1.49 3.35 13.27
CA LYS A 147 0.29 3.15 14.09
C LYS A 147 -0.93 3.83 13.48
N GLN A 148 -0.77 5.04 12.95
CA GLN A 148 -1.85 5.76 12.28
C GLN A 148 -2.30 5.02 11.02
N TYR A 149 -1.37 4.56 10.19
CA TYR A 149 -1.67 3.72 9.03
C TYR A 149 -2.52 2.50 9.41
N SER A 150 -2.14 1.79 10.48
CA SER A 150 -2.89 0.64 10.99
C SER A 150 -4.33 0.98 11.42
N LYS A 151 -4.53 2.14 12.06
CA LYS A 151 -5.87 2.65 12.40
C LYS A 151 -6.69 2.98 11.14
N ASP A 152 -6.06 3.58 10.14
CA ASP A 152 -6.72 3.91 8.86
C ASP A 152 -7.19 2.62 8.17
N ILE A 153 -6.34 1.60 8.06
CA ILE A 153 -6.69 0.28 7.51
C ILE A 153 -7.86 -0.32 8.28
N ALA A 154 -7.81 -0.34 9.62
CA ALA A 154 -8.91 -0.84 10.44
C ALA A 154 -10.22 -0.08 10.17
N SER A 155 -10.14 1.24 9.97
CA SER A 155 -11.30 2.07 9.67
C SER A 155 -11.89 1.75 8.29
N ILE A 156 -11.05 1.66 7.26
CA ILE A 156 -11.48 1.29 5.90
C ILE A 156 -12.13 -0.09 5.90
N ILE A 157 -11.58 -1.07 6.63
CA ILE A 157 -12.19 -2.41 6.78
C ILE A 157 -13.58 -2.33 7.39
N ARG A 158 -13.81 -1.48 8.41
CA ARG A 158 -15.14 -1.32 9.01
C ARG A 158 -16.15 -0.77 8.01
N GLU A 159 -15.73 0.16 7.15
CA GLU A 159 -16.59 0.72 6.10
C GLU A 159 -16.85 -0.30 4.98
N LEU A 160 -15.82 -1.01 4.51
CA LEU A 160 -15.94 -2.08 3.51
C LEU A 160 -16.93 -3.19 3.91
N LYS A 161 -17.07 -3.46 5.22
CA LYS A 161 -18.02 -4.46 5.72
C LYS A 161 -19.49 -4.03 5.65
N LYS A 162 -19.77 -2.75 5.36
CA LYS A 162 -21.14 -2.22 5.24
C LYS A 162 -21.67 -2.26 3.81
N VAL A 163 -20.80 -2.52 2.83
CA VAL A 163 -21.15 -2.50 1.41
C VAL A 163 -20.91 -3.86 0.76
N GLU A 164 -21.64 -4.13 -0.33
CA GLU A 164 -21.54 -5.40 -1.05
C GLU A 164 -20.43 -5.35 -2.10
N VAL A 165 -19.21 -5.62 -1.65
CA VAL A 165 -18.00 -5.82 -2.47
C VAL A 165 -17.34 -7.15 -2.16
#